data_AF-A0A832XAS6-F1
#
_entry.id   AF-A0A832XAS6-F1
#
_cell.length_a   1.000
_cell.length_b   1.000
_cell.length_c   1.000
_cell.angle_alpha   90.00
_cell.angle_beta   90.00
_cell.angle_gamma   90.00
#
_symmetry.space_group_name_H-M   'P 1'
#
loop_
_entity.id
_entity.type
_entity.pdbx_description
1 polymer ?
#
loop_
_entity_poly.entity_id
_entity_poly.type
_entity_poly.pdbx_seq_one_letter_code
_entity_poly.pdbx_strand_id
1 'polypeptide(L)' 'MPDEWKVTVTVTLKVGGASTRKEAEAAALERLLGLIRSGGEIPWETDVVPLRAPGEPRSDEPLFGVKWE' A
#
# COMPACT_ATOMS: atom_id res chain seq x y z
N MET A 1 9.60 15.46 15.72
CA MET A 1 8.83 15.18 14.48
C MET A 1 8.60 13.68 14.46
N PRO A 2 7.50 13.13 13.90
CA PRO A 2 7.43 11.68 13.72
C PRO A 2 8.58 11.28 12.79
N ASP A 3 9.50 10.48 13.33
CA ASP A 3 10.73 10.06 12.63
C ASP A 3 10.42 8.97 11.58
N GLU A 4 9.21 8.40 11.64
CA GLU A 4 8.75 7.35 10.75
C GLU A 4 7.36 7.65 10.18
N TRP A 5 7.14 7.26 8.93
CA TRP A 5 5.90 7.48 8.19
C TRP A 5 5.51 6.18 7.49
N LYS A 6 4.23 5.82 7.56
CA LYS A 6 3.65 4.77 6.74
C LYS A 6 3.13 5.41 5.48
N VAL A 7 3.76 5.05 4.36
CA VAL A 7 3.33 5.45 3.02
C VAL A 7 2.73 4.24 2.34
N THR A 8 1.47 4.34 1.96
CA THR A 8 0.76 3.33 1.18
C THR A 8 0.60 3.86 -0.24
N VAL A 9 1.14 3.14 -1.22
CA VAL A 9 1.01 3.49 -2.64
C VAL A 9 0.12 2.46 -3.31
N THR A 10 -1.01 2.90 -3.85
CA THR A 10 -1.95 2.06 -4.59
C THR A 10 -1.84 2.38 -6.07
N VAL A 11 -1.60 1.38 -6.90
CA VAL A 11 -1.47 1.53 -8.35
C VAL A 11 -2.43 0.58 -9.05
N THR A 12 -3.20 1.10 -10.00
CA THR A 12 -4.08 0.27 -10.84
C THR A 12 -3.48 0.11 -12.23
N LEU A 13 -3.09 -1.12 -12.58
CA LEU A 13 -2.47 -1.42 -13.86
C LEU A 13 -3.33 -2.40 -14.67
N LYS A 14 -3.51 -2.09 -15.95
CA LYS A 14 -4.08 -3.04 -16.91
C LYS A 14 -2.96 -3.88 -17.51
N VAL A 15 -3.10 -5.20 -17.38
CA VAL A 15 -2.15 -6.19 -17.92
C VAL A 15 -2.90 -7.16 -18.83
N GLY A 16 -2.22 -7.64 -19.87
CA GLY A 16 -2.74 -8.62 -20.81
C GLY A 16 -1.91 -9.90 -20.80
N GLY A 17 -2.44 -10.98 -21.36
CA GLY A 17 -1.69 -12.23 -21.57
C GLY A 17 -1.53 -13.12 -20.34
N ALA A 18 -2.18 -12.81 -19.22
CA ALA A 18 -2.19 -13.68 -18.03
C ALA A 18 -3.39 -14.64 -18.06
N SER A 19 -3.13 -15.92 -17.85
CA SER A 19 -4.16 -16.98 -17.72
C SER A 19 -4.41 -17.36 -16.26
N THR A 20 -3.51 -16.96 -15.36
CA THR A 20 -3.63 -17.19 -13.91
C THR A 20 -3.44 -15.90 -13.11
N ARG A 21 -3.92 -15.90 -11.87
CA ARG A 21 -3.71 -14.78 -10.93
C ARG A 21 -2.22 -14.47 -10.75
N LYS A 22 -1.38 -15.50 -10.60
CA LYS A 22 0.07 -15.34 -10.39
C LYS A 22 0.77 -14.74 -11.61
N GLU A 23 0.35 -15.13 -12.81
CA GLU A 23 0.84 -14.51 -14.06
C GLU A 23 0.41 -13.04 -14.16
N ALA A 24 -0.82 -12.71 -13.76
CA ALA A 24 -1.30 -11.33 -13.75
C ALA A 24 -0.52 -10.45 -12.76
N GLU A 25 -0.20 -10.98 -11.58
CA GLU A 25 0.64 -10.31 -10.57
C GLU A 25 2.06 -10.05 -11.10
N ALA A 26 2.70 -11.05 -11.70
CA ALA A 26 4.03 -10.91 -12.31
C ALA A 26 4.02 -9.87 -13.45
N ALA A 27 3.05 -9.96 -14.36
CA ALA A 27 2.90 -9.01 -15.47
C ALA A 27 2.65 -7.58 -14.98
N ALA A 28 1.92 -7.41 -13.87
CA ALA A 28 1.67 -6.10 -13.28
C ALA A 28 2.95 -5.49 -12.70
N LEU A 29 3.76 -6.29 -12.00
CA LEU A 29 5.04 -5.85 -11.46
C LEU A 29 6.03 -5.48 -12.57
N GLU A 30 6.13 -6.28 -13.63
CA GLU A 30 6.98 -5.98 -14.79
C GLU A 30 6.56 -4.68 -15.47
N ARG A 31 5.25 -4.49 -15.70
CA ARG A 31 4.71 -3.25 -16.26
C ARG A 31 5.02 -2.05 -15.37
N LEU A 32 4.83 -2.17 -14.06
CA LEU A 32 5.13 -1.11 -13.09
C LEU A 32 6.61 -0.70 -13.17
N LEU A 33 7.50 -1.69 -13.14
CA LEU A 33 8.95 -1.46 -13.22
C LEU A 33 9.34 -0.78 -14.53
N GLY A 34 8.73 -1.18 -15.65
CA GLY A 34 8.91 -0.54 -16.96
C GLY A 34 8.51 0.93 -16.93
N LEU A 35 7.33 1.25 -16.38
CA LEU A 35 6.85 2.62 -16.26
C LEU A 35 7.78 3.47 -15.41
N ILE A 36 8.20 2.98 -14.24
CA ILE A 36 9.15 3.68 -13.34
C ILE A 36 10.45 4.00 -14.07
N ARG A 37 11.03 3.03 -14.79
CA ARG A 37 12.29 3.22 -15.52
C ARG A 37 12.16 4.20 -16.68
N SER A 38 11.01 4.24 -17.33
CA SER A 38 10.74 5.15 -18.44
C SER A 38 10.44 6.58 -17.99
N GLY A 39 10.20 6.81 -16.69
CA GLY A 39 9.67 8.09 -16.20
C GLY A 39 8.24 8.38 -16.70
N GLY A 40 7.52 7.35 -17.13
CA GLY A 40 6.15 7.46 -17.61
C GLY A 40 5.20 7.81 -16.47
N GLU A 41 4.06 8.39 -16.80
CA GLU A 41 3.01 8.68 -15.83
C GLU A 41 2.43 7.37 -15.27
N ILE A 42 2.41 7.25 -13.95
CA ILE A 42 1.85 6.11 -13.23
C ILE A 42 0.63 6.60 -12.45
N PRO A 43 -0.57 6.09 -12.73
CA PRO A 43 -1.77 6.47 -11.99
C PRO A 43 -1.72 5.80 -10.61
N TRP A 44 -1.07 6.48 -9.66
CA TRP A 44 -1.00 6.06 -8.28
C TRP A 44 -1.83 6.97 -7.38
N GLU A 45 -2.34 6.38 -6.30
CA GLU A 45 -2.86 7.09 -5.16
C GLU A 45 -1.93 6.83 -3.97
N THR A 46 -1.71 7.87 -3.17
CA THR A 46 -0.81 7.79 -2.01
C THR A 46 -1.55 8.18 -0.75
N ASP A 47 -1.56 7.27 0.21
CA ASP A 47 -1.98 7.55 1.59
C ASP A 47 -0.73 7.62 2.48
N VAL A 48 -0.62 8.70 3.25
CA VAL A 48 0.57 8.99 4.07
C VAL A 48 0.12 9.30 5.48
N VAL A 49 0.50 8.44 6.43
CA VAL A 49 0.19 8.63 7.84
C VAL A 49 1.48 8.60 8.67
N PRO A 50 1.64 9.50 9.66
CA PRO A 50 2.77 9.44 10.56
C PRO A 50 2.67 8.18 11.40
N LEU A 51 3.76 7.42 11.50
CA LEU A 51 3.85 6.35 12.49
C LEU A 51 4.13 7.03 13.83
N ARG A 52 3.11 7.05 14.69
CA ARG A 52 3.31 7.50 16.07
C ARG A 52 4.19 6.47 16.79
N ALA A 53 4.99 6.97 17.73
CA ALA A 53 6.01 6.21 18.45
C ALA A 53 5.47 4.86 18.99
N PRO A 54 6.32 3.83 19.13
CA PRO A 54 5.91 2.54 19.69
C PRO A 54 5.31 2.73 21.09
N GLY A 55 3.98 2.57 21.20
CA GLY A 55 3.24 2.70 22.47
C GLY A 55 1.91 3.46 22.40
N GLU A 56 1.58 4.15 21.31
CA GLU A 56 0.26 4.79 21.20
C GLU A 56 -0.83 3.80 20.75
N PRO A 57 -1.96 3.71 21.48
CA PRO A 57 -3.05 2.82 21.12
C PRO A 57 -3.66 3.25 19.78
N ARG A 58 -3.84 2.27 18.87
CA ARG A 58 -4.56 2.43 17.60
C ARG A 58 -6.03 2.73 17.90
N SER A 59 -6.39 4.01 17.98
CA SER A 59 -7.80 4.37 18.15
C SER A 59 -8.44 4.59 16.78
N ASP A 60 -8.92 3.50 16.17
CA ASP A 60 -9.99 3.57 15.16
C ASP A 60 -11.06 2.46 15.34
N GLU A 61 -11.07 1.73 16.46
CA GLU A 61 -12.18 0.86 16.85
C GLU A 61 -12.78 1.33 18.19
N PRO A 62 -14.10 1.50 18.31
CA PRO A 62 -14.72 1.69 19.62
C PRO A 62 -14.56 0.40 20.43
N LEU A 63 -13.73 0.42 21.48
CA LEU A 63 -13.57 -0.68 22.43
C LEU A 63 -14.83 -0.82 23.30
N PHE A 64 -15.92 -1.35 22.73
CA PHE A 64 -17.02 -1.90 23.52
C PHE A 64 -16.67 -3.35 23.89
N GLY A 65 -16.49 -3.61 25.19
CA GLY A 65 -16.50 -4.98 25.74
C GLY A 65 -15.19 -5.54 26.28
N VAL A 66 -14.11 -4.78 26.41
CA VAL A 66 -12.91 -5.29 27.08
C VAL A 66 -13.10 -5.25 28.61
N LYS A 67 -13.29 -6.43 29.23
CA LYS A 67 -12.84 -6.65 30.60
C LYS A 67 -11.36 -7.02 30.54
N TRP A 68 -10.53 -6.21 31.17
CA TRP A 68 -9.12 -6.53 31.38
C TRP A 68 -9.02 -7.62 32.46
N GLU A 69 -8.33 -8.73 32.16
CA GLU A 69 -7.79 -9.66 33.17
C GLU A 69 -6.36 -9.24 33.55
#